data_AF-A0A1G2D1B8-F1
#
_entry.id   AF-A0A1G2D1B8-F1
#
_cell.length_a   1.000
_cell.length_b   1.000
_cell.length_c   1.000
_cell.angle_alpha   90.00
_cell.angle_beta   90.00
_cell.angle_gamma   90.00
#
_symmetry.space_group_name_H-M   'P 1'
#
loop_
_entity.id
_entity.type
_entity.pdbx_description
1 polymer ?
#
loop_
_entity_poly.entity_id
_entity_poly.type
_entity_poly.pdbx_seq_one_letter_code
_entity_poly.pdbx_strand_id
1 'polypeptide(L)'
;MIAGTLPIRLPELWALYAMAVKISDKAVLMGMIAKELILRRPKVEEVDRALVECAVYLELFGSGMIIVMFASEYAREAFRKRLVEAGAVPEVRRLAVCMAQPLSRAEIVFLGNRYKGGLPQVDITNFLKHAAMTEGMTPLDLKRLHKQLEPEAGSKRA
;
A
#
# COMPACT_ATOMS: atom_id res chain seq x y z
N MET A 1 -8.03 3.73 34.59
CA MET A 1 -6.91 2.82 34.27
C MET A 1 -6.68 2.86 32.77
N ILE A 2 -5.50 3.27 32.29
CA ILE A 2 -5.09 3.08 30.89
C ILE A 2 -3.72 2.42 30.93
N ALA A 3 -3.70 1.09 30.88
CA ALA A 3 -2.52 0.25 30.67
C ALA A 3 -2.99 -1.22 30.60
N GLY A 4 -2.53 -1.95 29.58
CA GLY A 4 -2.70 -3.41 29.50
C GLY A 4 -3.83 -3.86 28.58
N THR A 5 -3.68 -3.64 27.27
CA THR A 5 -4.30 -4.53 26.27
C THR A 5 -3.99 -5.97 26.68
N LEU A 6 -5.01 -6.76 27.01
CA LEU A 6 -4.89 -8.22 27.04
C LEU A 6 -4.11 -8.64 25.79
N PRO A 7 -3.06 -9.49 25.90
CA PRO A 7 -2.36 -9.97 24.72
C PRO A 7 -3.29 -10.96 24.02
N ILE A 8 -4.20 -10.43 23.20
CA ILE A 8 -5.01 -11.24 22.29
C ILE A 8 -4.00 -11.88 21.34
N ARG A 9 -3.85 -13.19 21.44
CA ARG A 9 -2.90 -13.95 20.64
C ARG A 9 -3.38 -14.00 19.20
N LEU A 10 -2.44 -14.20 18.28
CA LEU A 10 -2.77 -14.24 16.85
C LEU A 10 -3.95 -15.17 16.47
N PRO A 11 -4.10 -16.39 17.03
CA PRO A 11 -5.25 -17.24 16.74
C PRO A 11 -6.60 -16.61 17.12
N GLU A 12 -6.64 -15.90 18.25
CA GLU A 12 -7.84 -15.22 18.75
C GLU A 12 -8.15 -14.00 17.87
N LEU A 13 -7.13 -13.25 17.42
CA LEU A 13 -7.31 -12.16 16.45
C LEU A 13 -7.87 -12.66 15.12
N TRP A 14 -7.40 -13.80 14.62
CA TRP A 14 -7.93 -14.41 13.40
C TRP A 14 -9.38 -14.87 13.56
N ALA A 15 -9.74 -15.42 14.72
CA ALA A 15 -11.12 -15.80 15.02
C ALA A 15 -12.05 -14.57 15.04
N LEU A 16 -11.64 -13.50 15.72
CA LEU A 16 -12.37 -12.22 15.74
C LEU A 16 -12.51 -11.63 14.33
N TYR A 17 -11.44 -11.69 13.53
CA TYR A 17 -11.45 -11.21 12.15
C TYR A 17 -12.44 -11.98 11.26
N ALA A 18 -12.52 -13.32 11.43
CA ALA A 18 -13.47 -14.16 10.70
C ALA A 18 -14.93 -13.87 11.09
N MET A 19 -15.17 -13.47 12.34
CA MET A 19 -16.49 -13.11 12.85
C MET A 19 -16.90 -11.67 12.53
N ALA A 20 -15.95 -10.81 12.16
CA ALA A 20 -16.22 -9.41 11.87
C ALA A 20 -17.03 -9.26 10.56
N VAL A 21 -18.20 -8.62 10.67
CA VAL A 21 -19.10 -8.38 9.53
C VAL A 21 -18.81 -7.03 8.87
N LYS A 22 -18.42 -6.01 9.65
CA LYS A 22 -18.15 -4.68 9.13
C LYS A 22 -16.72 -4.57 8.60
N ILE A 23 -16.57 -3.92 7.45
CA ILE A 23 -15.26 -3.62 6.84
C ILE A 23 -14.38 -2.82 7.82
N SER A 24 -14.95 -1.83 8.52
CA SER A 24 -14.22 -1.04 9.52
C SER A 24 -13.60 -1.89 10.65
N ASP A 25 -14.30 -2.94 11.07
CA ASP A 25 -13.85 -3.79 12.17
C ASP A 25 -12.74 -4.73 11.69
N LYS A 26 -12.86 -5.23 10.44
CA LYS A 26 -11.80 -5.99 9.77
C LYS A 26 -10.51 -5.19 9.65
N ALA A 27 -10.60 -3.89 9.35
CA ALA A 27 -9.45 -2.99 9.27
C ALA A 27 -8.66 -2.92 10.57
N VAL A 28 -9.37 -2.70 11.68
CA VAL A 28 -8.77 -2.61 13.01
C VAL A 28 -8.11 -3.93 13.38
N LEU A 29 -8.81 -5.04 13.18
CA LEU A 29 -8.32 -6.38 13.49
C LEU A 29 -7.10 -6.75 12.64
N MET A 30 -7.10 -6.39 11.36
CA MET A 30 -5.95 -6.60 10.48
C MET A 30 -4.74 -5.77 10.93
N GLY A 31 -4.94 -4.54 11.38
CA GLY A 31 -3.89 -3.73 12.00
C GLY A 31 -3.31 -4.35 13.28
N MET A 32 -4.14 -5.03 14.08
CA MET A 32 -3.68 -5.76 15.27
C MET A 32 -2.93 -7.04 14.90
N ILE A 33 -3.43 -7.80 13.92
CA ILE A 33 -2.77 -8.99 13.35
C ILE A 33 -1.38 -8.62 12.85
N ALA A 34 -1.27 -7.55 12.06
CA ALA A 34 0.01 -7.09 11.53
C ALA A 34 0.98 -6.73 12.66
N LYS A 35 0.54 -5.99 13.69
CA LYS A 35 1.36 -5.65 14.87
C LYS A 35 1.86 -6.89 15.59
N GLU A 36 0.98 -7.86 15.83
CA GLU A 36 1.33 -9.09 16.54
C GLU A 36 2.33 -9.94 15.74
N LEU A 37 2.15 -10.01 14.42
CA LEU A 37 3.10 -10.66 13.51
C LEU A 37 4.50 -10.04 13.65
N ILE A 38 4.62 -8.70 13.65
CA ILE A 38 5.92 -8.01 13.77
C ILE A 38 6.65 -8.37 15.06
N LEU A 39 5.92 -8.48 16.17
CA LEU A 39 6.50 -8.70 17.49
C LEU A 39 7.08 -10.10 17.68
N ARG A 40 6.55 -11.12 16.98
CA ARG A 40 6.82 -12.54 17.33
C ARG A 40 7.62 -13.35 16.32
N ARG A 41 8.22 -12.73 15.30
CA ARG A 41 8.98 -13.41 14.21
C ARG A 41 8.19 -14.61 13.63
N PRO A 42 7.10 -14.33 12.93
CA PRO A 42 6.08 -15.31 12.58
C PRO A 42 6.53 -16.18 11.41
N LYS A 43 5.79 -17.27 11.16
CA LYS A 43 6.03 -18.10 9.98
C LYS A 43 5.63 -17.32 8.72
N VAL A 44 6.36 -17.52 7.62
CA VAL A 44 6.13 -16.80 6.36
C VAL A 44 4.68 -16.96 5.87
N GLU A 45 4.08 -18.14 6.06
CA GLU A 45 2.71 -18.43 5.64
C GLU A 45 1.67 -17.57 6.39
N GLU A 46 1.92 -17.23 7.65
CA GLU A 46 1.03 -16.35 8.43
C GLU A 46 1.11 -14.90 7.95
N VAL A 47 2.31 -14.46 7.54
CA VAL A 47 2.54 -13.14 6.97
C VAL A 47 1.90 -13.03 5.59
N ASP A 48 2.10 -14.03 4.74
CA ASP A 48 1.53 -14.07 3.40
C ASP A 48 0.01 -14.04 3.47
N ARG A 49 -0.60 -14.80 4.40
CA ARG A 49 -2.04 -14.73 4.66
C ARG A 49 -2.49 -13.32 5.05
N ALA A 50 -1.82 -12.69 6.01
CA ALA A 50 -2.15 -11.34 6.43
C ALA A 50 -2.05 -10.35 5.27
N LEU A 51 -1.01 -10.46 4.44
CA LEU A 51 -0.80 -9.59 3.29
C LEU A 51 -1.90 -9.76 2.23
N VAL A 52 -2.34 -10.99 1.97
CA VAL A 52 -3.45 -11.28 1.05
C VAL A 52 -4.76 -10.65 1.53
N GLU A 53 -5.06 -10.79 2.81
CA GLU A 53 -6.27 -10.21 3.43
C GLU A 53 -6.21 -8.67 3.40
N CYS A 54 -5.06 -8.09 3.73
CA CYS A 54 -4.85 -6.63 3.63
C CYS A 54 -5.13 -6.10 2.22
N ALA A 55 -4.75 -6.84 1.19
CA ALA A 55 -4.95 -6.44 -0.20
C ALA A 55 -6.42 -6.28 -0.58
N VAL A 56 -7.29 -7.09 0.03
CA VAL A 56 -8.74 -7.06 -0.25
C VAL A 56 -9.35 -5.76 0.22
N TYR A 57 -8.83 -5.19 1.31
CA TYR A 57 -9.35 -3.96 1.91
C TYR A 57 -8.43 -2.75 1.70
N LEU A 58 -7.27 -2.94 1.07
CA LEU A 58 -6.20 -1.93 0.91
C LEU A 58 -5.71 -1.35 2.24
N GLU A 59 -5.72 -2.17 3.30
CA GLU A 59 -5.56 -1.72 4.68
C GLU A 59 -4.20 -2.13 5.24
N LEU A 60 -3.16 -1.40 4.83
CA LEU A 60 -1.88 -1.38 5.54
C LEU A 60 -1.36 0.05 5.60
N PHE A 61 -1.75 0.76 6.66
CA PHE A 61 -1.22 2.09 6.94
C PHE A 61 -0.18 2.03 8.06
N GLY A 62 0.94 2.75 7.87
CA GLY A 62 1.98 2.91 8.89
C GLY A 62 2.73 1.61 9.20
N SER A 63 2.80 1.24 10.49
CA SER A 63 3.57 0.08 10.96
C SER A 63 3.09 -1.25 10.38
N GLY A 64 1.87 -1.34 9.83
CA GLY A 64 1.39 -2.52 9.14
C GLY A 64 2.20 -2.89 7.89
N MET A 65 2.73 -1.90 7.16
CA MET A 65 3.50 -2.17 5.92
C MET A 65 4.82 -2.90 6.17
N ILE A 66 5.35 -2.89 7.40
CA ILE A 66 6.59 -3.59 7.71
C ILE A 66 6.43 -5.12 7.63
N ILE A 67 5.19 -5.65 7.72
CA ILE A 67 4.94 -7.09 7.57
C ILE A 67 5.39 -7.60 6.21
N VAL A 68 5.34 -6.74 5.18
CA VAL A 68 5.81 -7.04 3.82
C VAL A 68 7.25 -7.54 3.83
N MET A 69 8.11 -6.99 4.70
CA MET A 69 9.52 -7.40 4.76
C MET A 69 9.68 -8.87 5.18
N PHE A 70 8.70 -9.42 5.89
CA PHE A 70 8.69 -10.81 6.36
C PHE A 70 7.89 -11.74 5.43
N ALA A 71 7.22 -11.21 4.41
CA ALA A 71 6.45 -11.97 3.43
C ALA A 71 7.35 -12.62 2.37
N SER A 72 6.86 -13.69 1.73
CA SER A 72 7.50 -14.28 0.56
C SER A 72 7.54 -13.29 -0.61
N GLU A 73 8.50 -13.46 -1.51
CA GLU A 73 8.59 -12.63 -2.73
C GLU A 73 7.32 -12.72 -3.56
N TYR A 74 6.77 -13.92 -3.72
CA TYR A 74 5.50 -14.15 -4.41
C TYR A 74 4.34 -13.36 -3.80
N ALA A 75 4.18 -13.39 -2.48
CA ALA A 75 3.12 -12.64 -1.80
C ALA A 75 3.31 -11.12 -1.93
N ARG A 76 4.56 -10.63 -1.88
CA ARG A 76 4.87 -9.21 -2.10
C ARG A 76 4.51 -8.74 -3.50
N GLU A 77 4.86 -9.51 -4.52
CA GLU A 77 4.53 -9.19 -5.92
C GLU A 77 3.01 -9.21 -6.17
N ALA A 78 2.31 -10.22 -5.65
CA ALA A 78 0.86 -10.31 -5.74
C ALA A 78 0.18 -9.11 -5.07
N PHE A 79 0.66 -8.70 -3.89
CA PHE A 79 0.19 -7.52 -3.19
C PHE A 79 0.44 -6.23 -3.98
N ARG A 80 1.65 -6.06 -4.53
CA ARG A 80 2.03 -4.93 -5.38
C ARG A 80 1.08 -4.79 -6.57
N LYS A 81 0.84 -5.87 -7.29
CA LYS A 81 -0.06 -5.88 -8.46
C LYS A 81 -1.46 -5.40 -8.09
N ARG A 82 -2.02 -5.88 -6.97
CA ARG A 82 -3.35 -5.45 -6.48
C ARG A 82 -3.37 -3.97 -6.11
N LEU A 83 -2.35 -3.47 -5.42
CA LEU A 83 -2.25 -2.05 -5.08
C LEU A 83 -2.16 -1.17 -6.34
N VAL A 84 -1.40 -1.61 -7.35
CA VAL A 84 -1.31 -0.92 -8.64
C VAL A 84 -2.67 -0.89 -9.33
N GLU A 85 -3.36 -2.03 -9.43
CA GLU A 85 -4.69 -2.15 -10.03
C GLU A 85 -5.74 -1.30 -9.30
N ALA A 86 -5.67 -1.24 -7.98
CA ALA A 86 -6.51 -0.39 -7.15
C ALA A 86 -6.19 1.10 -7.30
N GLY A 87 -4.98 1.44 -7.74
CA GLY A 87 -4.48 2.80 -7.83
C GLY A 87 -3.91 3.33 -6.51
N ALA A 88 -3.63 2.52 -5.50
CA ALA A 88 -3.18 3.00 -4.19
C ALA A 88 -1.74 3.59 -4.25
N VAL A 89 -1.56 4.76 -4.87
CA VAL A 89 -0.25 5.36 -5.20
C VAL A 89 0.65 5.52 -3.97
N PRO A 90 0.17 6.06 -2.83
CA PRO A 90 1.00 6.15 -1.63
C PRO A 90 1.48 4.77 -1.13
N GLU A 91 0.64 3.74 -1.21
CA GLU A 91 0.91 2.38 -0.75
C GLU A 91 1.85 1.64 -1.71
N VAL A 92 1.61 1.73 -3.03
CA VAL A 92 2.47 1.17 -4.07
C VAL A 92 3.89 1.74 -3.95
N ARG A 93 4.01 3.05 -3.72
CA ARG A 93 5.31 3.70 -3.52
C ARG A 93 5.99 3.23 -2.23
N ARG A 94 5.26 3.22 -1.10
CA ARG A 94 5.79 2.71 0.17
C ARG A 94 6.28 1.28 0.03
N LEU A 95 5.52 0.44 -0.68
CA LEU A 95 5.88 -0.94 -0.97
C LEU A 95 7.17 -1.04 -1.79
N ALA A 96 7.28 -0.27 -2.88
CA ALA A 96 8.47 -0.23 -3.73
C ALA A 96 9.74 0.15 -2.94
N VAL A 97 9.63 1.10 -2.00
CA VAL A 97 10.72 1.47 -1.10
C VAL A 97 11.06 0.32 -0.15
N CYS A 98 10.06 -0.30 0.51
CA CYS A 98 10.28 -1.44 1.41
C CYS A 98 10.92 -2.64 0.72
N MET A 99 10.60 -2.86 -0.57
CA MET A 99 11.15 -3.95 -1.37
C MET A 99 12.52 -3.61 -1.97
N ALA A 100 13.00 -2.36 -1.86
CA ALA A 100 14.15 -1.84 -2.62
C ALA A 100 14.05 -2.12 -4.12
N GLN A 101 12.82 -2.17 -4.65
CA GLN A 101 12.52 -2.47 -6.05
C GLN A 101 11.69 -1.32 -6.63
N PRO A 102 12.25 -0.49 -7.52
CA PRO A 102 11.53 0.59 -8.17
C PRO A 102 10.26 0.13 -8.92
N LEU A 103 9.36 1.08 -9.19
CA LEU A 103 8.22 0.80 -10.06
C LEU A 103 8.69 0.60 -11.49
N SER A 104 8.08 -0.32 -12.22
CA SER A 104 8.31 -0.44 -13.65
C SER A 104 7.68 0.75 -14.38
N ARG A 105 8.20 1.05 -15.57
CA ARG A 105 7.62 2.08 -16.45
C ARG A 105 6.13 1.84 -16.71
N ALA A 106 5.72 0.59 -16.88
CA ALA A 106 4.31 0.23 -17.11
C ALA A 106 3.43 0.58 -15.91
N GLU A 107 3.86 0.28 -14.69
CA GLU A 107 3.13 0.62 -13.46
C GLU A 107 3.04 2.14 -13.28
N ILE A 108 4.11 2.88 -13.55
CA ILE A 108 4.10 4.35 -13.46
C ILE A 108 3.11 4.95 -14.45
N VAL A 109 3.13 4.51 -15.72
CA VAL A 109 2.22 5.01 -16.74
C VAL A 109 0.76 4.65 -16.39
N PHE A 110 0.53 3.43 -15.91
CA PHE A 110 -0.79 2.98 -15.47
C PHE A 110 -1.33 3.85 -14.33
N LEU A 111 -0.54 4.05 -13.28
CA LEU A 111 -0.92 4.89 -12.14
C LEU A 111 -1.12 6.35 -12.56
N GLY A 112 -0.23 6.90 -13.40
CA GLY A 112 -0.37 8.26 -13.93
C GLY A 112 -1.69 8.47 -14.69
N ASN A 113 -2.08 7.51 -15.52
CA ASN A 113 -3.34 7.56 -16.27
C ASN A 113 -4.57 7.44 -15.35
N ARG A 114 -4.50 6.63 -14.30
CA ARG A 114 -5.59 6.44 -13.34
C ARG A 114 -5.89 7.70 -12.52
N TYR A 115 -4.88 8.56 -12.31
CA TYR A 115 -4.96 9.75 -11.44
C TYR A 115 -4.96 11.08 -12.18
N LYS A 116 -5.31 11.08 -13.47
CA LYS A 116 -5.33 12.30 -14.29
C LYS A 116 -6.15 13.42 -13.61
N GLY A 117 -5.48 14.47 -13.16
CA GLY A 117 -6.07 15.65 -12.50
C GLY A 117 -6.50 15.47 -11.03
N GLY A 118 -6.08 14.42 -10.32
CA GLY A 118 -6.72 14.02 -9.06
C GLY A 118 -5.82 13.74 -7.84
N LEU A 119 -4.51 14.01 -7.87
CA LEU A 119 -3.64 13.81 -6.70
C LEU A 119 -3.33 15.12 -5.95
N PRO A 120 -3.22 15.09 -4.61
CA PRO A 120 -2.64 16.21 -3.85
C PRO A 120 -1.20 16.51 -4.30
N GLN A 121 -0.80 17.78 -4.27
CA GLN A 121 0.52 18.24 -4.75
C GLN A 121 1.72 17.50 -4.10
N VAL A 122 1.60 17.15 -2.82
CA VAL A 122 2.62 16.39 -2.09
C VAL A 122 2.78 14.99 -2.68
N ASP A 123 1.68 14.34 -3.05
CA ASP A 123 1.68 13.01 -3.65
C ASP A 123 2.17 13.03 -5.09
N ILE A 124 1.83 14.08 -5.86
CA ILE A 124 2.38 14.31 -7.21
C ILE A 124 3.92 14.41 -7.16
N THR A 125 4.43 15.28 -6.29
CA THR A 125 5.89 15.51 -6.16
C THR A 125 6.61 14.20 -5.81
N ASN A 126 6.05 13.46 -4.86
CA ASN A 126 6.57 12.19 -4.40
C ASN A 126 6.52 11.09 -5.46
N PHE A 127 5.43 11.02 -6.21
CA PHE A 127 5.25 10.08 -7.31
C PHE A 127 6.25 10.35 -8.45
N LEU A 128 6.44 11.62 -8.82
CA LEU A 128 7.40 12.02 -9.86
C LEU A 128 8.85 11.75 -9.46
N LYS A 129 9.21 11.97 -8.18
CA LYS A 129 10.53 11.57 -7.67
C LYS A 129 10.77 10.08 -7.83
N HIS A 130 9.77 9.26 -7.50
CA HIS A 130 9.88 7.80 -7.67
C HIS A 130 9.98 7.41 -9.14
N ALA A 131 9.17 8.03 -9.99
CA ALA A 131 9.20 7.79 -11.43
C ALA A 131 10.55 8.16 -12.07
N ALA A 132 11.22 9.19 -11.57
CA ALA A 132 12.54 9.58 -12.06
C ALA A 132 13.65 8.55 -11.73
N MET A 133 13.44 7.69 -10.72
CA MET A 133 14.37 6.61 -10.38
C MET A 133 14.13 5.33 -11.20
N THR A 134 13.07 5.28 -12.01
CA THR A 134 12.73 4.10 -12.80
C THR A 134 13.50 4.06 -14.11
N GLU A 135 14.13 2.91 -14.37
CA GLU A 135 14.80 2.65 -15.63
C GLU A 135 13.85 2.82 -16.84
N GLY A 136 14.33 3.52 -17.87
CA GLY A 136 13.57 3.78 -19.09
C GLY A 136 12.58 4.95 -19.00
N MET A 137 12.52 5.68 -17.88
CA MET A 137 11.77 6.94 -17.79
C MET A 137 12.60 8.10 -18.32
N THR A 138 12.09 8.83 -19.32
CA THR A 138 12.76 10.01 -19.88
C THR A 138 12.30 11.30 -19.21
N PRO A 139 13.09 12.40 -19.28
CA PRO A 139 12.65 13.71 -18.81
C PRO A 139 11.34 14.18 -19.46
N LEU A 140 11.09 13.81 -20.72
CA LEU A 140 9.85 14.13 -21.43
C LEU A 140 8.66 13.35 -20.86
N ASP A 141 8.85 12.08 -20.50
CA ASP A 141 7.81 11.26 -19.87
C ASP A 141 7.43 11.83 -18.49
N LEU A 142 8.41 12.25 -17.70
CA LEU A 142 8.18 12.90 -16.41
C LEU A 142 7.41 14.22 -16.57
N LYS A 143 7.74 15.03 -17.58
CA LYS A 143 7.02 16.27 -17.89
C LYS A 143 5.57 15.99 -18.30
N ARG A 144 5.33 14.93 -19.08
CA ARG A 144 3.98 14.50 -19.49
C ARG A 144 3.18 14.01 -18.30
N LEU A 145 3.75 13.16 -17.44
CA LEU A 145 3.12 12.69 -16.21
C LEU A 145 2.79 13.86 -15.28
N HIS A 146 3.71 14.80 -15.09
CA HIS A 146 3.47 15.96 -14.24
C HIS A 146 2.25 16.75 -14.72
N LYS A 147 2.18 17.07 -16.02
CA LYS A 147 1.04 17.77 -16.62
C LYS A 147 -0.27 16.97 -16.51
N GLN A 148 -0.21 15.64 -16.56
CA GLN A 148 -1.38 14.79 -16.42
C GLN A 148 -1.92 14.77 -14.98
N LEU A 149 -1.04 14.82 -13.99
CA LEU A 149 -1.40 14.71 -12.58
C LEU A 149 -1.84 16.03 -11.96
N GLU A 150 -1.33 17.16 -12.49
CA GLU A 150 -1.81 18.48 -12.08
C GLU A 150 -3.32 18.63 -12.39
N PRO A 151 -4.11 19.18 -11.44
CA PRO A 151 -5.50 19.50 -11.71
C PRO A 151 -5.58 20.47 -12.89
N GLU A 152 -6.53 20.26 -13.81
CA GLU A 152 -6.70 21.15 -14.97
C GLU A 152 -6.86 22.60 -14.47
N ALA A 153 -5.99 23.48 -14.96
CA ALA A 153 -6.04 24.91 -14.69
C ALA A 153 -7.34 25.48 -15.27
N GLY A 154 -8.42 25.38 -14.48
CA GLY A 154 -9.79 25.65 -14.92
C GLY A 154 -10.87 25.08 -13.99
N SER A 155 -10.58 24.05 -13.19
CA SER A 155 -11.57 23.51 -12.22
C SER A 155 -11.62 24.33 -10.93
N LYS A 156 -11.94 25.64 -11.05
CA LYS A 156 -12.56 26.37 -9.94
C LYS A 156 -14.06 26.09 -9.98
N ARG A 157 -14.52 25.31 -9.00
CA ARG A 157 -15.92 25.10 -8.57
C ARG A 157 -16.85 24.32 -9.53
N ALA A 158 -17.28 23.16 -9.06
CA ALA A 158 -18.70 22.86 -8.86
C ALA A 158 -18.84 22.09 -7.55
#